data_AF-A0A7T8JZL0-F1
#
_entry.id   AF-A0A7T8JZL0-F1
#
_cell.length_a   1.000
_cell.length_b   1.000
_cell.length_c   1.000
_cell.angle_alpha   90.00
_cell.angle_beta   90.00
_cell.angle_gamma   90.00
#
_symmetry.space_group_name_H-M   'P 1'
#
loop_
_entity.id
_entity.type
_entity.pdbx_description
1 polymer ?
#
loop_
_entity_poly.entity_id
_entity_poly.type
_entity_poly.pdbx_seq_one_letter_code
_entity_poly.pdbx_strand_id
1 'polypeptide(L)'
;MSNVLPVFKGKGKPATDPASYRPICILPALSKVLETVVKSDLEDHLAKTEALPNTQFGFRKSRSTTAALATAHAKWLEAEQRGKVVGVLGFDLSAAFDTVNQLQLLPKLEKLGIAGTQLKWFHSYLTGGYQRVVWNGTESVFLPVEYGVRQGSILGPILYLVLVADVTSCVGVGNEDNSGYADDFFLWAVGDSLEEVGSLLESRADAFSRFAGGNGLVLNATKTQLMIGGNVKKKDVAVFAVTVGGVEVHPSDEIEFLGVKFDTGFTTAPHNINVAKAAAKRAALISRLAVHLPRGKYLRQLAKGLMIGKISYAAAAVAIPRFDNECKGPNAAHRAVQVAINDAARSIVGCKRRDHIHIGDLLERAGLPSLNEVAAKAVAMETWKCFYSSDGGGGARNPIGDFVFPIPRRPMRSTTSVAYPLGRETATFACHAISVWNLSKALRSATTLHTARTAARAIGRSVPI
;
A
#
# COMPACT_ATOMS: atom_id res chain seq x y z
N MET A 1 11.81 30.85 -1.54
CA MET A 1 10.44 31.37 -1.67
C MET A 1 9.61 30.37 -2.47
N SER A 2 8.36 30.11 -2.09
CA SER A 2 7.46 29.18 -2.80
C SER A 2 6.01 29.66 -2.79
N ASN A 3 5.26 29.29 -3.82
CA ASN A 3 3.82 29.53 -3.90
C ASN A 3 3.07 28.27 -3.46
N VAL A 4 2.09 28.45 -2.57
CA VAL A 4 1.17 27.42 -2.11
C VAL A 4 -0.13 27.55 -2.88
N LEU A 5 -0.51 26.48 -3.59
CA LEU A 5 -1.82 26.35 -4.24
C LEU A 5 -2.69 25.40 -3.42
N PRO A 6 -3.72 25.90 -2.72
CA PRO A 6 -4.63 25.04 -1.98
C PRO A 6 -5.48 24.18 -2.93
N VAL A 7 -5.42 22.85 -2.77
CA VAL A 7 -6.22 21.89 -3.55
C VAL A 7 -7.30 21.30 -2.65
N PHE A 8 -8.56 21.42 -3.06
CA PHE A 8 -9.68 20.93 -2.26
C PHE A 8 -9.65 19.39 -2.11
N LYS A 9 -9.74 18.89 -0.87
CA LYS A 9 -9.72 17.45 -0.54
C LYS A 9 -10.99 16.72 -1.04
N GLY A 10 -12.08 17.45 -1.25
CA GLY A 10 -13.39 16.86 -1.57
C GLY A 10 -13.98 16.03 -0.42
N LYS A 11 -15.10 15.35 -0.71
CA LYS A 11 -15.84 14.43 0.19
C LYS A 11 -16.61 15.09 1.34
N GLY A 12 -17.67 15.84 1.04
CA GLY A 12 -18.63 16.32 2.04
C GLY A 12 -18.06 17.31 3.07
N LYS A 13 -16.81 17.74 2.89
CA LYS A 13 -16.18 18.76 3.73
C LYS A 13 -16.61 20.16 3.29
N PRO A 14 -16.83 21.09 4.21
CA PRO A 14 -17.22 22.45 3.86
C PRO A 14 -16.09 23.16 3.10
N ALA A 15 -16.41 23.72 1.94
CA ALA A 15 -15.45 24.45 1.10
C ALA A 15 -14.94 25.74 1.75
N THR A 16 -15.61 26.20 2.80
CA THR A 16 -15.24 27.38 3.61
C THR A 16 -14.18 27.07 4.67
N ASP A 17 -13.93 25.80 4.99
CA ASP A 17 -12.94 25.40 5.98
C ASP A 17 -11.55 25.22 5.34
N PRO A 18 -10.52 25.98 5.75
CA PRO A 18 -9.14 25.80 5.27
C PRO A 18 -8.61 24.37 5.46
N ALA A 19 -9.02 23.65 6.50
CA ALA A 19 -8.59 22.26 6.75
C ALA A 19 -9.11 21.28 5.66
N SER A 20 -10.08 21.71 4.86
CA SER A 20 -10.58 20.99 3.70
C SER A 20 -9.66 21.08 2.48
N TYR A 21 -8.57 21.84 2.54
CA TYR A 21 -7.60 21.97 1.45
C TYR A 21 -6.26 21.31 1.78
N ARG A 22 -5.54 20.88 0.75
CA ARG A 22 -4.13 20.46 0.82
C ARG A 22 -3.25 21.59 0.29
N PRO A 23 -2.30 22.12 1.07
CA PRO A 23 -1.42 23.19 0.62
C PRO A 23 -0.30 22.66 -0.29
N ILE A 24 -0.49 22.66 -1.61
CA ILE A 24 0.55 22.19 -2.54
C ILE A 24 1.56 23.30 -2.83
N CYS A 25 2.81 23.11 -2.41
CA CYS A 25 3.92 24.02 -2.67
C CYS A 25 4.53 23.78 -4.06
N ILE A 26 4.52 24.80 -4.90
CA ILE A 26 5.29 24.83 -6.14
C ILE A 26 6.70 25.33 -5.82
N LEU A 27 7.66 24.40 -5.85
CA LEU A 27 9.08 24.71 -5.69
C LEU A 27 9.72 25.19 -6.99
N PRO A 28 10.72 26.10 -6.92
CA PRO A 28 11.52 26.49 -8.08
C PRO A 28 12.13 25.28 -8.80
N ALA A 29 12.19 25.33 -10.13
CA ALA A 29 12.69 24.21 -10.94
C ALA A 29 14.14 23.81 -10.59
N LEU A 30 15.02 24.79 -10.35
CA LEU A 30 16.40 24.54 -9.94
C LEU A 30 16.50 23.81 -8.59
N SER A 31 15.62 24.13 -7.63
CA SER A 31 15.55 23.41 -6.34
C SER A 31 15.26 21.93 -6.58
N LYS A 32 14.34 21.61 -7.50
CA LYS A 32 13.97 20.23 -7.81
C LYS A 32 15.13 19.43 -8.41
N VAL A 33 15.95 20.06 -9.26
CA VAL A 33 17.16 19.41 -9.81
C VAL A 33 18.11 19.03 -8.67
N LEU A 34 18.42 19.98 -7.79
CA LEU A 34 19.32 19.73 -6.67
C LEU A 34 18.75 18.68 -5.70
N GLU A 35 17.47 18.79 -5.34
CA GLU A 35 16.79 17.81 -4.49
C GLU A 35 16.81 16.40 -5.09
N THR A 36 16.76 16.28 -6.42
CA THR A 36 16.80 14.99 -7.11
C THR A 36 18.17 14.33 -6.96
N VAL A 37 19.25 15.10 -7.11
CA VAL A 37 20.63 14.62 -6.93
C VAL A 37 20.85 14.20 -5.48
N VAL A 38 20.54 15.08 -4.51
CA VAL A 38 20.72 14.79 -3.08
C VAL A 38 19.85 13.61 -2.64
N LYS A 39 18.62 13.48 -3.18
CA LYS A 39 17.76 12.32 -2.90
C LYS A 39 18.41 11.02 -3.35
N SER A 40 19.03 10.99 -4.53
CA SER A 40 19.70 9.79 -5.02
C SER A 40 20.84 9.38 -4.09
N ASP A 41 21.69 10.33 -3.71
CA ASP A 41 22.84 10.07 -2.82
C ASP A 41 22.36 9.61 -1.42
N LEU A 42 21.31 10.24 -0.89
CA LEU A 42 20.72 9.86 0.39
C LEU A 42 20.08 8.46 0.33
N GLU A 43 19.35 8.12 -0.74
CA GLU A 43 18.80 6.77 -0.92
C GLU A 43 19.89 5.71 -0.92
N ASP A 44 20.99 5.96 -1.62
CA ASP A 44 22.13 5.03 -1.70
C ASP A 44 22.84 4.89 -0.34
N HIS A 45 22.97 5.99 0.40
CA HIS A 45 23.52 5.97 1.76
C HIS A 45 22.64 5.16 2.72
N LEU A 46 21.34 5.45 2.77
CA LEU A 46 20.39 4.74 3.64
C LEU A 46 20.29 3.24 3.31
N ALA A 47 20.44 2.88 2.03
CA ALA A 47 20.48 1.48 1.61
C ALA A 47 21.75 0.77 2.09
N LYS A 48 22.93 1.42 1.97
CA LYS A 48 24.21 0.85 2.43
C LYS A 48 24.29 0.68 3.94
N THR A 49 23.68 1.58 4.70
CA THR A 49 23.66 1.53 6.17
C THR A 49 22.46 0.75 6.74
N GLU A 50 21.60 0.19 5.88
CA GLU A 50 20.35 -0.48 6.27
C GLU A 50 19.51 0.34 7.27
N ALA A 51 19.50 1.67 7.10
CA ALA A 51 18.99 2.61 8.10
C ALA A 51 17.46 2.59 8.25
N LEU A 52 16.74 2.18 7.21
CA LEU A 52 15.28 2.18 7.19
C LEU A 52 14.73 0.79 7.55
N PRO A 53 13.74 0.71 8.46
CA PRO A 53 13.20 -0.56 8.92
C PRO A 53 12.56 -1.32 7.76
N ASN A 54 12.68 -2.65 7.78
CA ASN A 54 12.15 -3.51 6.70
C ASN A 54 10.63 -3.45 6.58
N THR A 55 9.93 -3.02 7.63
CA THR A 55 8.48 -2.86 7.69
C THR A 55 7.99 -1.50 7.21
N GLN A 56 8.86 -0.55 6.85
CA GLN A 56 8.47 0.68 6.19
C GLN A 56 8.48 0.46 4.67
N PHE A 57 7.31 0.51 4.06
CA PHE A 57 7.08 0.25 2.63
C PHE A 57 6.86 1.54 1.81
N GLY A 58 6.43 2.62 2.47
CA GLY A 58 6.11 3.88 1.80
C GLY A 58 7.36 4.58 1.25
N PHE A 59 7.23 5.21 0.08
CA PHE A 59 8.28 5.98 -0.60
C PHE A 59 9.62 5.27 -0.85
N ARG A 60 9.69 3.94 -0.72
CA ARG A 60 10.89 3.16 -0.98
C ARG A 60 10.84 2.49 -2.34
N LYS A 61 11.99 2.46 -3.00
CA LYS A 61 12.18 1.67 -4.23
C LYS A 61 11.89 0.19 -3.93
N SER A 62 11.28 -0.50 -4.88
CA SER A 62 11.00 -1.94 -4.81
C SER A 62 10.09 -2.40 -3.65
N ARG A 63 9.43 -1.48 -2.94
CA ARG A 63 8.37 -1.77 -1.96
C ARG A 63 7.02 -1.29 -2.51
N SER A 64 5.95 -1.98 -2.15
CA SER A 64 4.60 -1.69 -2.67
C SER A 64 3.57 -1.78 -1.55
N THR A 65 2.44 -1.11 -1.75
CA THR A 65 1.24 -1.27 -0.91
C THR A 65 0.84 -2.74 -0.81
N THR A 66 0.94 -3.49 -1.91
CA THR A 66 0.61 -4.92 -1.92
C THR A 66 1.56 -5.71 -1.03
N ALA A 67 2.87 -5.44 -1.06
CA ALA A 67 3.82 -6.13 -0.20
C ALA A 67 3.48 -5.89 1.29
N ALA A 68 3.17 -4.64 1.67
CA ALA A 68 2.77 -4.31 3.04
C ALA A 68 1.52 -5.09 3.49
N LEU A 69 0.48 -5.09 2.64
CA LEU A 69 -0.77 -5.79 2.89
C LEU A 69 -0.58 -7.30 2.96
N ALA A 70 0.19 -7.87 2.04
CA ALA A 70 0.45 -9.30 1.98
C ALA A 70 1.25 -9.80 3.18
N THR A 71 2.27 -9.03 3.62
CA THR A 71 3.06 -9.37 4.83
C THR A 71 2.16 -9.42 6.06
N ALA A 72 1.40 -8.35 6.32
CA ALA A 72 0.55 -8.31 7.51
C ALA A 72 -0.54 -9.39 7.48
N HIS A 73 -1.21 -9.55 6.34
CA HIS A 73 -2.25 -10.57 6.17
C HIS A 73 -1.72 -11.99 6.37
N ALA A 74 -0.52 -12.30 5.87
CA ALA A 74 0.12 -13.60 6.12
C ALA A 74 0.36 -13.83 7.62
N LYS A 75 0.81 -12.81 8.36
CA LYS A 75 1.05 -12.92 9.81
C LYS A 75 -0.24 -13.06 10.62
N TRP A 76 -1.28 -12.31 10.28
CA TRP A 76 -2.58 -12.41 10.95
C TRP A 76 -3.20 -13.80 10.78
N LEU A 77 -3.19 -14.34 9.55
CA LEU A 77 -3.69 -15.68 9.28
C LEU A 77 -2.83 -16.79 9.90
N GLU A 78 -1.50 -16.63 9.94
CA GLU A 78 -0.61 -17.59 10.60
C GLU A 78 -0.92 -17.68 12.10
N ALA A 79 -1.18 -16.55 12.75
CA ALA A 79 -1.59 -16.49 14.15
C ALA A 79 -3.00 -17.08 14.37
N GLU A 80 -3.98 -16.75 13.53
CA GLU A 80 -5.32 -17.33 13.59
C GLU A 80 -5.30 -18.86 13.45
N GLN A 81 -4.53 -19.39 12.50
CA GLN A 81 -4.36 -20.84 12.30
C GLN A 81 -3.74 -21.54 13.51
N ARG A 82 -2.98 -20.82 14.33
CA ARG A 82 -2.41 -21.31 15.59
C ARG A 82 -3.39 -21.20 16.75
N GLY A 83 -4.63 -20.77 16.50
CA GLY A 83 -5.67 -20.60 17.52
C GLY A 83 -5.41 -19.41 18.44
N LYS A 84 -4.65 -18.41 17.98
CA LYS A 84 -4.33 -17.20 18.75
C LYS A 84 -5.36 -16.09 18.52
N VAL A 85 -5.40 -15.15 19.45
CA VAL A 85 -6.08 -13.86 19.29
C VAL A 85 -5.12 -12.90 18.62
N VAL A 86 -5.62 -12.11 17.66
CA VAL A 86 -4.85 -11.07 16.98
C VAL A 86 -5.58 -9.74 17.12
N GLY A 87 -4.87 -8.73 17.61
CA GLY A 87 -5.37 -7.36 17.65
C GLY A 87 -4.53 -6.43 16.80
N VAL A 88 -5.17 -5.59 15.99
CA VAL A 88 -4.52 -4.69 15.03
C VAL A 88 -4.92 -3.26 15.35
N LEU A 89 -3.93 -2.39 15.58
CA LEU A 89 -4.06 -0.95 15.71
C LEU A 89 -3.55 -0.25 14.46
N GLY A 90 -4.37 0.62 13.87
CA GLY A 90 -3.98 1.56 12.81
C GLY A 90 -3.97 2.99 13.33
N PHE A 91 -2.82 3.65 13.27
CA PHE A 91 -2.62 5.01 13.77
C PHE A 91 -2.76 6.03 12.63
N ASP A 92 -3.54 7.11 12.86
CA ASP A 92 -3.64 8.26 11.96
C ASP A 92 -2.76 9.39 12.49
N LEU A 93 -1.66 9.68 11.78
CA LEU A 93 -0.81 10.83 12.08
C LEU A 93 -1.32 12.07 11.35
N SER A 94 -1.49 13.17 12.08
CA SER A 94 -1.92 14.43 11.50
C SER A 94 -0.75 15.19 10.90
N ALA A 95 -0.88 15.58 9.63
CA ALA A 95 0.00 16.53 8.94
C ALA A 95 1.49 16.15 9.01
N ALA A 96 1.81 14.86 8.83
CA ALA A 96 3.13 14.29 9.10
C ALA A 96 4.31 14.95 8.34
N PHE A 97 4.08 15.54 7.17
CA PHE A 97 5.09 16.30 6.43
C PHE A 97 5.27 17.72 6.95
N ASP A 98 4.20 18.33 7.44
CA ASP A 98 4.17 19.70 7.95
C ASP A 98 4.80 19.78 9.35
N THR A 99 4.99 18.63 10.02
CA THR A 99 5.56 18.53 11.37
C THR A 99 7.06 18.23 11.39
N VAL A 100 7.69 17.95 10.23
CA VAL A 100 9.13 17.65 10.17
C VAL A 100 9.93 18.87 10.61
N ASN A 101 10.58 18.79 11.77
CA ASN A 101 11.38 19.87 12.33
C ASN A 101 12.87 19.49 12.34
N GLN A 102 13.72 20.48 12.03
CA GLN A 102 15.17 20.37 12.04
C GLN A 102 15.75 19.89 13.37
N LEU A 103 15.14 20.25 14.51
CA LEU A 103 15.61 19.89 15.85
C LEU A 103 15.56 18.37 16.08
N GLN A 104 14.60 17.68 15.46
CA GLN A 104 14.45 16.23 15.54
C GLN A 104 15.16 15.51 14.38
N LEU A 105 15.14 16.10 13.17
CA LEU A 105 15.66 15.46 11.97
C LEU A 105 17.20 15.52 11.87
N LEU A 106 17.83 16.65 12.19
CA LEU A 106 19.29 16.79 12.06
C LEU A 106 20.06 15.82 12.96
N PRO A 107 19.70 15.62 14.24
CA PRO A 107 20.38 14.61 15.08
C PRO A 107 20.24 13.18 14.53
N LYS A 108 19.12 12.86 13.86
CA LYS A 108 18.94 11.55 13.22
C LYS A 108 19.84 11.40 11.99
N LEU A 109 19.94 12.43 11.16
CA LEU A 109 20.88 12.44 10.02
C LEU A 109 22.33 12.28 10.50
N GLU A 110 22.71 12.98 11.58
CA GLU A 110 24.04 12.88 12.17
C GLU A 110 24.34 11.48 12.71
N LYS A 111 23.37 10.85 13.41
CA LYS A 111 23.48 9.45 13.85
C LYS A 111 23.66 8.45 12.71
N LEU A 112 23.20 8.80 11.50
CA LEU A 112 23.40 8.02 10.29
C LEU A 112 24.77 8.29 9.62
N GLY A 113 25.64 9.09 10.24
CA GLY A 113 26.97 9.43 9.74
C GLY A 113 26.98 10.60 8.76
N ILE A 114 25.87 11.34 8.60
CA ILE A 114 25.83 12.54 7.77
C ILE A 114 26.29 13.73 8.61
N ALA A 115 27.52 14.18 8.38
CA ALA A 115 28.16 15.22 9.18
C ALA A 115 28.71 16.37 8.30
N GLY A 116 29.31 17.38 8.94
CA GLY A 116 30.07 18.43 8.26
C GLY A 116 29.24 19.23 7.25
N THR A 117 29.75 19.37 6.03
CA THR A 117 29.14 20.19 4.97
C THR A 117 27.77 19.66 4.55
N GLN A 118 27.58 18.34 4.52
CA GLN A 118 26.33 17.70 4.15
C GLN A 118 25.24 18.00 5.19
N LEU A 119 25.56 17.90 6.48
CA LEU A 119 24.60 18.22 7.55
C LEU A 119 24.25 19.72 7.56
N LYS A 120 25.24 20.60 7.33
CA LYS A 120 25.00 22.04 7.15
C LYS A 120 24.08 22.34 5.97
N TRP A 121 24.21 21.58 4.88
CA TRP A 121 23.32 21.70 3.73
C TRP A 121 21.87 21.32 4.10
N PHE A 122 21.65 20.21 4.82
CA PHE A 122 20.31 19.84 5.30
C PHE A 122 19.73 20.88 6.26
N HIS A 123 20.54 21.42 7.17
CA HIS A 123 20.11 22.53 8.03
C HIS A 123 19.66 23.74 7.20
N SER A 124 20.45 24.15 6.19
CA SER A 124 20.06 25.22 5.28
C SER A 124 18.82 24.90 4.43
N TYR A 125 18.60 23.62 4.09
CA TYR A 125 17.42 23.18 3.33
C TYR A 125 16.13 23.30 4.14
N LEU A 126 16.21 22.95 5.43
CA LEU A 126 15.10 22.94 6.38
C LEU A 126 14.80 24.34 6.96
N THR A 127 15.74 25.29 6.84
CA THR A 127 15.60 26.66 7.38
C THR A 127 15.54 27.74 6.30
N GLY A 128 15.16 28.96 6.69
CA GLY A 128 15.20 30.13 5.79
C GLY A 128 14.15 30.14 4.68
N GLY A 129 13.14 29.28 4.79
CA GLY A 129 12.03 29.20 3.84
C GLY A 129 11.04 30.33 4.00
N TYR A 130 10.50 30.82 2.88
CA TYR A 130 9.31 31.68 2.86
C TYR A 130 8.29 31.13 1.88
N GLN A 131 7.01 31.20 2.23
CA GLN A 131 5.91 30.79 1.37
C GLN A 131 4.76 31.79 1.39
N ARG A 132 3.96 31.80 0.34
CA ARG A 132 2.70 32.55 0.26
C ARG A 132 1.60 31.69 -0.34
N VAL A 133 0.36 31.97 -0.02
CA VAL A 133 -0.80 31.32 -0.64
C VAL A 133 -1.20 32.10 -1.89
N VAL A 134 -1.43 31.37 -2.98
CA VAL A 134 -2.02 31.90 -4.21
C VAL A 134 -3.38 31.24 -4.39
N TRP A 135 -4.44 32.05 -4.42
CA TRP A 135 -5.82 31.59 -4.50
C TRP A 135 -6.63 32.47 -5.45
N ASN A 136 -7.19 31.86 -6.51
CA ASN A 136 -7.98 32.55 -7.54
C ASN A 136 -7.32 33.82 -8.10
N GLY A 137 -5.99 33.79 -8.32
CA GLY A 137 -5.22 34.92 -8.85
C GLY A 137 -4.80 35.96 -7.79
N THR A 138 -5.26 35.83 -6.55
CA THR A 138 -4.83 36.69 -5.43
C THR A 138 -3.68 36.04 -4.66
N GLU A 139 -2.75 36.86 -4.20
CA GLU A 139 -1.55 36.42 -3.49
C GLU A 139 -1.52 36.96 -2.06
N SER A 140 -1.21 36.11 -1.08
CA SER A 140 -0.92 36.57 0.28
C SER A 140 0.49 37.16 0.38
N VAL A 141 0.78 37.79 1.52
CA VAL A 141 2.16 38.10 1.90
C VAL A 141 2.98 36.82 2.07
N PHE A 142 4.30 36.94 1.91
CA PHE A 142 5.24 35.88 2.24
C PHE A 142 5.41 35.77 3.76
N LEU A 143 5.27 34.56 4.28
CA LEU A 143 5.54 34.21 5.67
C LEU A 143 6.67 33.18 5.75
N PRO A 144 7.49 33.21 6.82
CA PRO A 144 8.51 32.20 7.02
C PRO A 144 7.90 30.81 7.22
N VAL A 145 8.64 29.78 6.81
CA VAL A 145 8.32 28.37 7.06
C VAL A 145 9.24 27.88 8.17
N GLU A 146 8.67 27.72 9.36
CA GLU A 146 9.42 27.32 10.57
C GLU A 146 9.48 25.81 10.75
N TYR A 147 8.46 25.10 10.24
CA TYR A 147 8.31 23.66 10.39
C TYR A 147 7.87 23.02 9.08
N GLY A 148 8.20 21.75 8.94
CA GLY A 148 7.75 20.90 7.86
C GLY A 148 8.61 20.95 6.62
N VAL A 149 8.53 19.86 5.87
CA VAL A 149 9.01 19.81 4.48
C VAL A 149 7.90 20.25 3.56
N ARG A 150 8.20 21.16 2.63
CA ARG A 150 7.21 21.76 1.71
C ARG A 150 6.48 20.66 0.93
N GLN A 151 5.16 20.63 0.97
CA GLN A 151 4.35 19.63 0.28
C GLN A 151 4.49 19.77 -1.25
N GLY A 152 5.28 18.88 -1.88
CA GLY A 152 5.75 19.05 -3.27
C GLY A 152 7.28 19.01 -3.41
N SER A 153 7.98 18.98 -2.27
CA SER A 153 9.39 18.61 -2.15
C SER A 153 9.64 17.19 -2.64
N ILE A 154 10.77 17.03 -3.32
CA ILE A 154 11.29 15.73 -3.76
C ILE A 154 11.99 15.03 -2.58
N LEU A 155 12.68 15.80 -1.73
CA LEU A 155 13.35 15.29 -0.53
C LEU A 155 12.42 15.01 0.65
N GLY A 156 11.29 15.72 0.74
CA GLY A 156 10.36 15.63 1.87
C GLY A 156 9.97 14.20 2.25
N PRO A 157 9.54 13.35 1.28
CA PRO A 157 9.26 11.94 1.51
C PRO A 157 10.38 11.17 2.21
N ILE A 158 11.63 11.28 1.72
CA ILE A 158 12.75 10.51 2.28
C ILE A 158 13.22 11.06 3.62
N LEU A 159 13.17 12.38 3.82
CA LEU A 159 13.49 13.00 5.11
C LEU A 159 12.46 12.61 6.17
N TYR A 160 11.20 12.49 5.80
CA TYR A 160 10.17 11.94 6.68
C TYR A 160 10.48 10.49 7.05
N LEU A 161 10.91 9.65 6.10
CA LEU A 161 11.32 8.27 6.41
C LEU A 161 12.47 8.22 7.41
N VAL A 162 13.46 9.12 7.30
CA VAL A 162 14.56 9.23 8.27
C VAL A 162 14.04 9.64 9.66
N LEU A 163 13.09 10.58 9.73
CA LEU A 163 12.48 11.00 10.98
C LEU A 163 11.84 9.81 11.72
N VAL A 164 11.16 8.93 10.98
CA VAL A 164 10.41 7.79 11.54
C VAL A 164 11.18 6.47 11.57
N ALA A 165 12.45 6.45 11.19
CA ALA A 165 13.20 5.21 10.94
C ALA A 165 13.35 4.32 12.19
N ASP A 166 13.44 4.92 13.37
CA ASP A 166 13.63 4.25 14.66
C ASP A 166 12.32 3.85 15.35
N VAL A 167 11.15 4.10 14.73
CA VAL A 167 9.82 3.81 15.32
C VAL A 167 9.69 2.38 15.85
N THR A 168 10.18 1.39 15.09
CA THR A 168 10.07 -0.03 15.47
C THR A 168 10.86 -0.33 16.74
N SER A 169 12.06 0.24 16.85
CA SER A 169 12.91 0.11 18.03
C SER A 169 12.32 0.83 19.24
N CYS A 170 11.76 2.03 19.06
CA CYS A 170 11.15 2.81 20.13
C CYS A 170 9.87 2.14 20.68
N VAL A 171 9.11 1.47 19.82
CA VAL A 171 7.88 0.76 20.19
C VAL A 171 8.18 -0.65 20.72
N GLY A 172 9.41 -1.15 20.53
CA GLY A 172 9.81 -2.49 21.00
C GLY A 172 9.18 -3.61 20.16
N VAL A 173 8.97 -3.38 18.87
CA VAL A 173 8.35 -4.35 17.94
C VAL A 173 9.37 -4.84 16.91
N GLY A 174 9.36 -6.15 16.67
CA GLY A 174 10.08 -6.76 15.56
C GLY A 174 9.38 -6.53 14.21
N ASN A 175 10.04 -6.96 13.13
CA ASN A 175 9.48 -6.85 11.77
C ASN A 175 8.17 -7.64 11.57
N GLU A 176 7.83 -8.51 12.51
CA GLU A 176 6.68 -9.43 12.48
C GLU A 176 5.38 -8.78 12.97
N ASP A 177 5.47 -7.63 13.66
CA ASP A 177 4.39 -7.06 14.48
C ASP A 177 3.97 -5.65 14.03
N ASN A 178 4.51 -5.16 12.92
CA ASN A 178 4.22 -3.82 12.44
C ASN A 178 4.33 -3.67 10.91
N SER A 179 3.68 -2.62 10.40
CA SER A 179 3.80 -2.19 9.03
C SER A 179 3.61 -0.68 8.92
N GLY A 180 4.55 0.00 8.28
CA GLY A 180 4.48 1.41 7.97
C GLY A 180 4.36 1.65 6.47
N TYR A 181 3.54 2.62 6.09
CA TYR A 181 3.52 3.14 4.72
C TYR A 181 3.40 4.66 4.79
N ALA A 182 4.54 5.34 4.64
CA ALA A 182 4.59 6.78 4.86
C ALA A 182 4.11 7.10 6.28
N ASP A 183 3.08 7.92 6.40
CA ASP A 183 2.43 8.38 7.62
C ASP A 183 1.41 7.39 8.22
N ASP A 184 1.00 6.38 7.46
CA ASP A 184 0.14 5.30 7.94
C ASP A 184 0.99 4.27 8.71
N PHE A 185 0.71 4.08 10.00
CA PHE A 185 1.37 3.07 10.83
C PHE A 185 0.39 2.07 11.39
N PHE A 186 0.74 0.79 11.30
CA PHE A 186 -0.03 -0.32 11.85
C PHE A 186 0.85 -1.13 12.78
N LEU A 187 0.33 -1.45 13.96
CA LEU A 187 0.93 -2.35 14.94
C LEU A 187 -0.07 -3.45 15.25
N TRP A 188 0.38 -4.68 15.47
CA TRP A 188 -0.52 -5.75 15.89
C TRP A 188 0.12 -6.66 16.93
N ALA A 189 -0.69 -7.08 17.91
CA ALA A 189 -0.29 -8.03 18.94
C ALA A 189 -0.97 -9.38 18.72
N VAL A 190 -0.27 -10.45 19.10
CA VAL A 190 -0.76 -11.83 19.04
C VAL A 190 -0.60 -12.44 20.43
N GLY A 191 -1.65 -13.08 20.93
CA GLY A 191 -1.65 -13.67 22.27
C GLY A 191 -2.62 -14.84 22.39
N ASP A 192 -2.61 -15.51 23.54
CA ASP A 192 -3.53 -16.59 23.89
C ASP A 192 -4.88 -16.09 24.41
N SER A 193 -4.93 -14.85 24.89
CA SER A 193 -6.16 -14.24 25.41
C SER A 193 -6.34 -12.78 24.94
N LEU A 194 -7.56 -12.28 25.08
CA LEU A 194 -7.90 -10.91 24.75
C LEU A 194 -7.21 -9.90 25.68
N GLU A 195 -7.05 -10.26 26.96
CA GLU A 195 -6.38 -9.45 27.97
C GLU A 195 -4.87 -9.30 27.69
N GLU A 196 -4.21 -10.38 27.27
CA GLU A 196 -2.81 -10.36 26.86
C GLU A 196 -2.62 -9.44 25.65
N VAL A 197 -3.45 -9.62 24.62
CA VAL A 197 -3.43 -8.77 23.41
C VAL A 197 -3.69 -7.31 23.76
N GLY A 198 -4.66 -7.02 24.63
CA GLY A 198 -4.95 -5.65 25.07
C GLY A 198 -3.78 -4.99 25.77
N SER A 199 -3.19 -5.67 26.75
CA SER A 199 -2.03 -5.17 27.49
C SER A 199 -0.84 -4.86 26.56
N LEU A 200 -0.58 -5.75 25.59
CA LEU A 200 0.48 -5.53 24.59
C LEU A 200 0.17 -4.35 23.67
N LEU A 201 -1.08 -4.22 23.21
CA LEU A 201 -1.50 -3.12 22.35
C LEU A 201 -1.39 -1.78 23.06
N GLU A 202 -1.87 -1.66 24.31
CA GLU A 202 -1.76 -0.43 25.11
C GLU A 202 -0.30 -0.03 25.32
N SER A 203 0.54 -0.99 25.74
CA SER A 203 1.99 -0.74 25.92
C SER A 203 2.65 -0.20 24.64
N ARG A 204 2.31 -0.80 23.48
CA ARG A 204 2.80 -0.37 22.17
C ARG A 204 2.23 0.98 21.75
N ALA A 205 0.96 1.25 22.03
CA ALA A 205 0.32 2.53 21.73
C ALA A 205 0.93 3.67 22.57
N ASP A 206 1.26 3.42 23.82
CA ASP A 206 1.94 4.38 24.71
C ASP A 206 3.37 4.66 24.24
N ALA A 207 4.10 3.62 23.84
CA ALA A 207 5.43 3.79 23.26
C ALA A 207 5.38 4.58 21.94
N PHE A 208 4.40 4.28 21.08
CA PHE A 208 4.18 5.00 19.83
C PHE A 208 3.76 6.45 20.08
N SER A 209 2.93 6.73 21.08
CA SER A 209 2.51 8.08 21.45
C SER A 209 3.69 8.92 21.95
N ARG A 210 4.55 8.35 22.80
CA ARG A 210 5.80 9.00 23.24
C ARG A 210 6.75 9.26 22.07
N PHE A 211 6.89 8.28 21.18
CA PHE A 211 7.68 8.42 19.96
C PHE A 211 7.17 9.54 19.06
N ALA A 212 5.85 9.57 18.81
CA ALA A 212 5.22 10.58 17.99
C ALA A 212 5.45 11.98 18.59
N GLY A 213 5.15 12.16 19.88
CA GLY A 213 5.35 13.42 20.59
C GLY A 213 6.81 13.89 20.57
N GLY A 214 7.77 12.99 20.80
CA GLY A 214 9.20 13.31 20.75
C GLY A 214 9.70 13.73 19.36
N ASN A 215 9.03 13.26 18.29
CA ASN A 215 9.34 13.62 16.91
C ASN A 215 8.48 14.78 16.37
N GLY A 216 7.65 15.41 17.20
CA GLY A 216 6.72 16.47 16.78
C GLY A 216 5.54 15.98 15.95
N LEU A 217 5.32 14.67 15.86
CA LEU A 217 4.21 14.06 15.17
C LEU A 217 2.97 14.09 16.07
N VAL A 218 1.82 14.43 15.49
CA VAL A 218 0.55 14.52 16.23
C VAL A 218 -0.29 13.29 15.93
N LEU A 219 -0.50 12.44 16.93
CA LEU A 219 -1.39 11.29 16.83
C LEU A 219 -2.86 11.72 16.94
N ASN A 220 -3.69 11.26 16.02
CA ASN A 220 -5.14 11.45 16.07
C ASN A 220 -5.82 10.24 16.72
N ALA A 221 -5.89 10.23 18.05
CA ALA A 221 -6.42 9.10 18.82
C ALA A 221 -7.87 8.74 18.44
N THR A 222 -8.71 9.72 18.08
CA THR A 222 -10.12 9.47 17.70
C THR A 222 -10.29 8.83 16.32
N LYS A 223 -9.26 8.89 15.47
CA LYS A 223 -9.22 8.20 14.18
C LYS A 223 -8.41 6.92 14.19
N THR A 224 -7.75 6.61 15.31
CA THR A 224 -7.09 5.33 15.49
C THR A 224 -8.11 4.21 15.32
N GLN A 225 -7.77 3.21 14.51
CA GLN A 225 -8.63 2.05 14.26
C GLN A 225 -8.14 0.88 15.09
N LEU A 226 -9.08 0.11 15.66
CA LEU A 226 -8.80 -1.14 16.34
C LEU A 226 -9.64 -2.24 15.70
N MET A 227 -9.04 -3.39 15.43
CA MET A 227 -9.75 -4.61 15.02
C MET A 227 -9.19 -5.80 15.78
N ILE A 228 -10.07 -6.65 16.30
CA ILE A 228 -9.71 -7.88 17.01
C ILE A 228 -10.29 -9.07 16.24
N GLY A 229 -9.49 -10.09 16.01
CA GLY A 229 -9.88 -11.32 15.32
C GLY A 229 -9.19 -12.57 15.87
N GLY A 230 -9.38 -13.69 15.18
CA GLY A 230 -8.84 -14.99 15.58
C GLY A 230 -9.70 -15.72 16.63
N ASN A 231 -9.05 -16.44 17.55
CA ASN A 231 -9.73 -17.31 18.52
C ASN A 231 -10.33 -16.53 19.72
N VAL A 232 -11.35 -15.73 19.44
CA VAL A 232 -12.01 -14.86 20.42
C VAL A 232 -13.53 -14.90 20.28
N LYS A 233 -14.26 -14.76 21.39
CA LYS A 233 -15.73 -14.70 21.36
C LYS A 233 -16.18 -13.27 21.09
N LYS A 234 -17.10 -13.10 20.14
CA LYS A 234 -17.65 -11.78 19.76
C LYS A 234 -18.20 -10.97 20.93
N LYS A 235 -18.81 -11.63 21.91
CA LYS A 235 -19.35 -10.97 23.11
C LYS A 235 -18.28 -10.32 23.98
N ASP A 236 -17.08 -10.91 24.03
CA ASP A 236 -15.97 -10.41 24.85
C ASP A 236 -15.31 -9.22 24.12
N VAL A 237 -15.21 -9.29 22.78
CA VAL A 237 -14.74 -8.18 21.94
C VAL A 237 -15.68 -6.96 22.01
N ALA A 238 -17.00 -7.18 22.13
CA ALA A 238 -17.99 -6.09 22.16
C ALA A 238 -17.86 -5.15 23.37
N VAL A 239 -17.28 -5.63 24.48
CA VAL A 239 -17.05 -4.84 25.69
C VAL A 239 -15.57 -4.47 25.88
N PHE A 240 -14.72 -4.84 24.92
CA PHE A 240 -13.29 -4.59 24.98
C PHE A 240 -12.95 -3.19 24.48
N ALA A 241 -11.90 -2.62 25.05
CA ALA A 241 -11.33 -1.35 24.64
C ALA A 241 -9.82 -1.37 24.92
N VAL A 242 -9.10 -0.53 24.18
CA VAL A 242 -7.67 -0.25 24.39
C VAL A 242 -7.53 1.24 24.57
N THR A 243 -6.78 1.67 25.57
CA THR A 243 -6.47 3.09 25.79
C THR A 243 -5.33 3.52 24.86
N VAL A 244 -5.57 4.55 24.04
CA VAL A 244 -4.55 5.13 23.15
C VAL A 244 -4.50 6.64 23.38
N GLY A 245 -3.40 7.13 23.96
CA GLY A 245 -3.23 8.56 24.22
C GLY A 245 -4.32 9.14 25.12
N GLY A 246 -4.81 8.35 26.08
CA GLY A 246 -5.90 8.72 27.01
C GLY A 246 -7.31 8.63 26.43
N VAL A 247 -7.48 8.10 25.21
CA VAL A 247 -8.79 7.86 24.59
C VAL A 247 -9.06 6.36 24.52
N GLU A 248 -10.24 5.93 24.94
CA GLU A 248 -10.69 4.56 24.75
C GLU A 248 -11.04 4.30 23.28
N VAL A 249 -10.36 3.33 22.68
CA VAL A 249 -10.59 2.88 21.31
C VAL A 249 -11.25 1.51 21.34
N HIS A 250 -12.46 1.43 20.81
CA HIS A 250 -13.22 0.18 20.72
C HIS A 250 -12.95 -0.55 19.40
N PRO A 251 -12.94 -1.89 19.39
CA PRO A 251 -12.81 -2.67 18.17
C PRO A 251 -13.95 -2.41 17.17
N SER A 252 -13.61 -2.35 15.89
CA SER A 252 -14.56 -2.39 14.79
C SER A 252 -14.55 -3.78 14.12
N ASP A 253 -15.64 -4.10 13.44
CA ASP A 253 -15.75 -5.32 12.62
C ASP A 253 -14.86 -5.26 11.36
N GLU A 254 -14.40 -4.06 10.97
CA GLU A 254 -13.55 -3.83 9.81
C GLU A 254 -12.39 -2.88 10.14
N ILE A 255 -11.21 -3.13 9.55
CA ILE A 255 -10.09 -2.17 9.52
C ILE A 255 -9.75 -1.81 8.08
N GLU A 256 -9.50 -0.52 7.81
CA GLU A 256 -9.01 -0.06 6.50
C GLU A 256 -7.50 0.09 6.54
N PHE A 257 -6.80 -0.86 5.94
CA PHE A 257 -5.35 -0.85 5.81
C PHE A 257 -4.97 -0.50 4.38
N LEU A 258 -4.31 0.64 4.16
CA LEU A 258 -3.89 1.16 2.84
C LEU A 258 -5.00 1.08 1.77
N GLY A 259 -6.24 1.45 2.15
CA GLY A 259 -7.40 1.42 1.24
C GLY A 259 -7.98 0.03 0.96
N VAL A 260 -7.48 -1.02 1.63
CA VAL A 260 -8.05 -2.37 1.65
C VAL A 260 -8.74 -2.60 2.98
N LYS A 261 -9.97 -3.12 2.94
CA LYS A 261 -10.74 -3.45 4.13
C LYS A 261 -10.60 -4.92 4.47
N PHE A 262 -10.27 -5.20 5.72
CA PHE A 262 -10.27 -6.53 6.31
C PHE A 262 -11.36 -6.63 7.36
N ASP A 263 -11.95 -7.82 7.50
CA ASP A 263 -12.87 -8.14 8.59
C ASP A 263 -12.17 -8.89 9.74
N THR A 264 -12.91 -9.21 10.80
CA THR A 264 -12.40 -9.94 11.98
C THR A 264 -11.97 -11.39 11.70
N GLY A 265 -12.32 -11.95 10.54
CA GLY A 265 -11.78 -13.22 10.04
C GLY A 265 -10.59 -13.02 9.08
N PHE A 266 -10.00 -11.82 9.09
CA PHE A 266 -8.92 -11.38 8.21
C PHE A 266 -9.23 -11.52 6.71
N THR A 267 -10.49 -11.60 6.32
CA THR A 267 -10.86 -11.72 4.91
C THR A 267 -10.96 -10.36 4.24
N THR A 268 -10.72 -10.32 2.93
CA THR A 268 -10.90 -9.12 2.10
C THR A 268 -12.32 -9.01 1.52
N ALA A 269 -13.29 -9.79 2.01
CA ALA A 269 -14.67 -9.76 1.57
C ALA A 269 -15.30 -8.34 1.56
N PRO A 270 -15.19 -7.51 2.63
CA PRO A 270 -15.77 -6.16 2.61
C PRO A 270 -15.13 -5.28 1.54
N HIS A 271 -13.83 -5.41 1.28
CA HIS A 271 -13.17 -4.70 0.18
C HIS A 271 -13.69 -5.15 -1.18
N ASN A 272 -13.80 -6.47 -1.41
CA ASN A 272 -14.25 -7.04 -2.67
C ASN A 272 -15.68 -6.59 -3.02
N ILE A 273 -16.57 -6.49 -2.03
CA ILE A 273 -17.92 -5.94 -2.21
C ILE A 273 -17.87 -4.47 -2.64
N ASN A 274 -17.00 -3.67 -2.04
CA ASN A 274 -16.83 -2.25 -2.40
C ASN A 274 -16.23 -2.07 -3.80
N VAL A 275 -15.27 -2.92 -4.19
CA VAL A 275 -14.73 -2.95 -5.56
C VAL A 275 -15.82 -3.33 -6.56
N ALA A 276 -16.65 -4.32 -6.28
CA ALA A 276 -17.78 -4.70 -7.14
C ALA A 276 -18.77 -3.53 -7.34
N LYS A 277 -19.17 -2.86 -6.26
CA LYS A 277 -20.03 -1.66 -6.33
C LYS A 277 -19.37 -0.55 -7.14
N ALA A 278 -18.07 -0.30 -6.93
CA ALA A 278 -17.31 0.72 -7.65
C ALA A 278 -17.14 0.40 -9.15
N ALA A 279 -16.94 -0.87 -9.49
CA ALA A 279 -16.85 -1.37 -10.85
C ALA A 279 -18.19 -1.23 -11.59
N ALA A 280 -19.30 -1.62 -10.96
CA ALA A 280 -20.64 -1.47 -11.53
C ALA A 280 -20.98 0.00 -11.83
N LYS A 281 -20.72 0.92 -10.88
CA LYS A 281 -20.91 2.37 -11.09
C LYS A 281 -20.10 2.89 -12.29
N ARG A 282 -18.88 2.41 -12.46
CA ARG A 282 -18.00 2.80 -13.58
C ARG A 282 -18.41 2.17 -14.90
N ALA A 283 -18.87 0.93 -14.90
CA ALA A 283 -19.44 0.30 -16.09
C ALA A 283 -20.67 1.07 -16.59
N ALA A 284 -21.55 1.50 -15.67
CA ALA A 284 -22.69 2.35 -15.99
C ALA A 284 -22.24 3.72 -16.55
N LEU A 285 -21.18 4.33 -15.99
CA LEU A 285 -20.59 5.56 -16.54
C LEU A 285 -20.09 5.35 -17.98
N ILE A 286 -19.35 4.26 -18.24
CA ILE A 286 -18.88 3.93 -19.60
C ILE A 286 -20.06 3.71 -20.56
N SER A 287 -21.12 3.04 -20.12
CA SER A 287 -22.34 2.86 -20.91
C SER A 287 -23.01 4.19 -21.26
N ARG A 288 -23.06 5.14 -20.33
CA ARG A 288 -23.61 6.49 -20.59
C ARG A 288 -22.72 7.27 -21.56
N LEU A 289 -21.40 7.21 -21.38
CA LEU A 289 -20.45 7.84 -22.30
C LEU A 289 -20.51 7.26 -23.71
N ALA A 290 -20.89 5.99 -23.85
CA ALA A 290 -21.08 5.36 -25.17
C ALA A 290 -22.21 5.98 -26.01
N VAL A 291 -23.06 6.81 -25.42
CA VAL A 291 -24.08 7.60 -26.12
C VAL A 291 -23.47 8.87 -26.74
N HIS A 292 -22.41 9.41 -26.13
CA HIS A 292 -21.82 10.70 -26.51
C HIS A 292 -20.45 10.57 -27.19
N LEU A 293 -19.78 9.43 -27.04
CA LEU A 293 -18.45 9.18 -27.56
C LEU A 293 -18.46 8.02 -28.57
N PRO A 294 -17.61 8.08 -29.61
CA PRO A 294 -17.43 6.95 -30.53
C PRO A 294 -17.00 5.68 -29.78
N ARG A 295 -17.63 4.56 -30.17
CA ARG A 295 -17.31 3.22 -29.68
C ARG A 295 -15.90 2.78 -30.10
N GLY A 296 -15.39 1.75 -29.44
CA GLY A 296 -14.03 1.25 -29.69
C GLY A 296 -12.96 2.01 -28.89
N LYS A 297 -12.03 2.70 -29.58
CA LYS A 297 -10.73 3.14 -29.02
C LYS A 297 -10.87 4.08 -27.81
N TYR A 298 -11.67 5.13 -27.89
CA TYR A 298 -11.76 6.15 -26.82
C TYR A 298 -12.45 5.60 -25.57
N LEU A 299 -13.60 4.93 -25.73
CA LEU A 299 -14.28 4.27 -24.61
C LEU A 299 -13.41 3.18 -23.98
N ARG A 300 -12.66 2.42 -24.77
CA ARG A 300 -11.67 1.44 -24.27
C ARG A 300 -10.62 2.12 -23.39
N GLN A 301 -10.08 3.26 -23.81
CA GLN A 301 -9.08 4.00 -23.04
C GLN A 301 -9.66 4.49 -21.70
N LEU A 302 -10.88 5.03 -21.71
CA LEU A 302 -11.59 5.46 -20.50
C LEU A 302 -11.89 4.29 -19.56
N ALA A 303 -12.37 3.16 -20.10
CA ALA A 303 -12.63 1.96 -19.30
C ALA A 303 -11.35 1.40 -18.68
N LYS A 304 -10.23 1.39 -19.40
CA LYS A 304 -8.92 0.99 -18.86
C LYS A 304 -8.48 1.91 -17.71
N GLY A 305 -8.56 3.23 -17.88
CA GLY A 305 -8.13 4.18 -16.86
C GLY A 305 -9.04 4.21 -15.64
N LEU A 306 -10.35 4.40 -15.85
CA LEU A 306 -11.30 4.65 -14.77
C LEU A 306 -11.73 3.36 -14.05
N MET A 307 -11.93 2.27 -14.79
CA MET A 307 -12.46 1.01 -14.27
C MET A 307 -11.38 -0.02 -13.99
N ILE A 308 -10.60 -0.42 -14.99
CA ILE A 308 -9.54 -1.42 -14.77
C ILE A 308 -8.49 -0.89 -13.79
N GLY A 309 -8.15 0.40 -13.84
CA GLY A 309 -7.28 1.04 -12.84
C GLY A 309 -7.81 0.90 -11.40
N LYS A 310 -9.12 1.07 -11.17
CA LYS A 310 -9.73 0.90 -9.84
C LYS A 310 -9.75 -0.56 -9.39
N ILE A 311 -10.01 -1.50 -10.31
CA ILE A 311 -10.03 -2.95 -10.03
C ILE A 311 -8.63 -3.49 -9.77
N SER A 312 -7.62 -2.94 -10.44
CA SER A 312 -6.23 -3.41 -10.35
C SER A 312 -5.54 -3.02 -9.04
N TYR A 313 -6.07 -2.02 -8.32
CA TYR A 313 -5.48 -1.60 -7.05
C TYR A 313 -5.49 -2.73 -6.03
N ALA A 314 -4.31 -3.04 -5.47
CA ALA A 314 -4.11 -4.14 -4.51
C ALA A 314 -4.62 -5.52 -4.98
N ALA A 315 -4.84 -5.72 -6.28
CA ALA A 315 -5.41 -6.97 -6.81
C ALA A 315 -4.59 -8.21 -6.42
N ALA A 316 -3.26 -8.08 -6.33
CA ALA A 316 -2.39 -9.17 -5.88
C ALA A 316 -2.60 -9.58 -4.41
N ALA A 317 -3.00 -8.65 -3.53
CA ALA A 317 -3.24 -8.94 -2.12
C ALA A 317 -4.68 -9.39 -1.84
N VAL A 318 -5.63 -8.99 -2.70
CA VAL A 318 -7.07 -9.08 -2.42
C VAL A 318 -7.78 -10.08 -3.34
N ALA A 319 -7.38 -10.16 -4.61
CA ALA A 319 -7.98 -11.07 -5.57
C ALA A 319 -7.30 -12.44 -5.52
N ILE A 320 -8.12 -13.48 -5.66
CA ILE A 320 -7.69 -14.87 -5.71
C ILE A 320 -7.62 -15.25 -7.19
N PRO A 321 -6.43 -15.33 -7.80
CA PRO A 321 -6.29 -15.84 -9.15
C PRO A 321 -6.67 -17.32 -9.19
N ARG A 322 -7.37 -17.74 -10.24
CA ARG A 322 -7.74 -19.12 -10.50
C ARG A 322 -6.86 -19.69 -11.60
N PHE A 323 -6.38 -20.91 -11.40
CA PHE A 323 -5.65 -21.70 -12.41
C PHE A 323 -6.48 -22.93 -12.80
N ASP A 324 -6.18 -23.55 -13.94
CA ASP A 324 -7.03 -24.60 -14.55
C ASP A 324 -7.30 -25.82 -13.64
N ASN A 325 -6.46 -26.06 -12.64
CA ASN A 325 -6.57 -27.19 -11.71
C ASN A 325 -7.41 -26.90 -10.45
N GLU A 326 -8.00 -25.70 -10.32
CA GLU A 326 -8.73 -25.30 -9.12
C GLU A 326 -10.26 -25.45 -9.28
N CYS A 327 -10.86 -26.30 -8.45
CA CYS A 327 -12.30 -26.62 -8.50
C CYS A 327 -13.22 -25.53 -7.91
N LYS A 328 -12.68 -24.51 -7.21
CA LYS A 328 -13.50 -23.49 -6.54
C LYS A 328 -13.82 -22.33 -7.48
N GLY A 329 -15.11 -22.17 -7.81
CA GLY A 329 -15.61 -21.04 -8.59
C GLY A 329 -15.39 -19.69 -7.89
N PRO A 330 -15.48 -18.57 -8.65
CA PRO A 330 -15.24 -17.24 -8.10
C PRO A 330 -16.30 -16.86 -7.06
N ASN A 331 -15.88 -16.18 -5.99
CA ASN A 331 -16.79 -15.66 -4.98
C ASN A 331 -17.80 -14.66 -5.61
N ALA A 332 -18.91 -14.39 -4.91
CA ALA A 332 -20.00 -13.56 -5.44
C ALA A 332 -19.53 -12.15 -5.84
N ALA A 333 -18.60 -11.55 -5.08
CA ALA A 333 -18.06 -10.23 -5.36
C ALA A 333 -17.20 -10.22 -6.65
N HIS A 334 -16.30 -11.19 -6.82
CA HIS A 334 -15.49 -11.36 -8.03
C HIS A 334 -16.37 -11.59 -9.27
N ARG A 335 -17.44 -12.39 -9.14
CA ARG A 335 -18.45 -12.55 -10.21
C ARG A 335 -19.10 -11.22 -10.57
N ALA A 336 -19.49 -10.42 -9.58
CA ALA A 336 -20.08 -9.11 -9.83
C ALA A 336 -19.11 -8.14 -10.52
N VAL A 337 -17.82 -8.16 -10.15
CA VAL A 337 -16.79 -7.38 -10.87
C VAL A 337 -16.66 -7.85 -12.33
N GLN A 338 -16.59 -9.17 -12.57
CA GLN A 338 -16.50 -9.71 -13.94
C GLN A 338 -17.72 -9.32 -14.79
N VAL A 339 -18.93 -9.35 -14.21
CA VAL A 339 -20.15 -8.87 -14.88
C VAL A 339 -20.02 -7.39 -15.24
N ALA A 340 -19.53 -6.54 -14.34
CA ALA A 340 -19.31 -5.12 -14.64
C ALA A 340 -18.28 -4.90 -15.76
N ILE A 341 -17.19 -5.69 -15.79
CA ILE A 341 -16.22 -5.66 -16.90
C ILE A 341 -16.92 -6.05 -18.22
N ASN A 342 -17.72 -7.12 -18.20
CA ASN A 342 -18.45 -7.59 -19.39
C ASN A 342 -19.45 -6.54 -19.90
N ASP A 343 -20.15 -5.83 -19.00
CA ASP A 343 -21.10 -4.78 -19.39
C ASP A 343 -20.40 -3.54 -19.98
N ALA A 344 -19.23 -3.18 -19.45
CA ALA A 344 -18.38 -2.16 -20.07
C ALA A 344 -17.85 -2.62 -21.44
N ALA A 345 -17.43 -3.88 -21.58
CA ALA A 345 -16.99 -4.46 -22.85
C ALA A 345 -18.09 -4.42 -23.91
N ARG A 346 -19.32 -4.78 -23.55
CA ARG A 346 -20.51 -4.66 -24.42
C ARG A 346 -20.75 -3.24 -24.87
N SER A 347 -20.60 -2.27 -23.97
CA SER A 347 -20.74 -0.84 -24.30
C SER A 347 -19.69 -0.36 -25.29
N ILE A 348 -18.45 -0.85 -25.16
CA ILE A 348 -17.33 -0.52 -26.06
C ILE A 348 -17.54 -1.12 -27.44
N VAL A 349 -17.97 -2.39 -27.51
CA VAL A 349 -18.16 -3.13 -28.78
C VAL A 349 -19.48 -2.75 -29.46
N GLY A 350 -20.49 -2.33 -28.69
CA GLY A 350 -21.82 -1.99 -29.18
C GLY A 350 -22.76 -3.18 -29.32
N CYS A 351 -22.57 -4.23 -28.53
CA CYS A 351 -23.40 -5.44 -28.54
C CYS A 351 -24.27 -5.55 -27.28
N LYS A 352 -25.32 -6.38 -27.34
CA LYS A 352 -26.27 -6.63 -26.25
C LYS A 352 -26.07 -8.03 -25.67
N ARG A 353 -26.65 -8.30 -24.50
CA ARG A 353 -26.60 -9.65 -23.87
C ARG A 353 -27.25 -10.73 -24.73
N ARG A 354 -28.30 -10.38 -25.48
CA ARG A 354 -29.01 -11.27 -26.42
C ARG A 354 -28.20 -11.65 -27.67
N ASP A 355 -27.04 -11.04 -27.88
CA ASP A 355 -26.21 -11.36 -29.04
C ASP A 355 -25.35 -12.62 -28.79
N HIS A 356 -25.44 -13.22 -27.59
CA HIS A 356 -24.83 -14.50 -27.19
C HIS A 356 -23.32 -14.65 -27.53
N ILE A 357 -22.58 -13.54 -27.57
CA ILE A 357 -21.14 -13.54 -27.82
C ILE A 357 -20.42 -14.19 -26.64
N HIS A 358 -19.51 -15.13 -26.95
CA HIS A 358 -18.64 -15.76 -25.97
C HIS A 358 -17.80 -14.71 -25.22
N ILE A 359 -17.62 -14.87 -23.90
CA ILE A 359 -17.03 -13.82 -23.06
C ILE A 359 -15.58 -13.53 -23.45
N GLY A 360 -14.80 -14.56 -23.82
CA GLY A 360 -13.43 -14.38 -24.32
C GLY A 360 -13.37 -13.43 -25.52
N ASP A 361 -14.16 -13.72 -26.54
CA ASP A 361 -14.23 -12.95 -27.78
C ASP A 361 -14.72 -11.52 -27.53
N LEU A 362 -15.69 -11.36 -26.61
CA LEU A 362 -16.18 -10.05 -26.19
C LEU A 362 -15.07 -9.20 -25.58
N LEU A 363 -14.31 -9.77 -24.65
CA LEU A 363 -13.21 -9.08 -23.95
C LEU A 363 -12.07 -8.75 -24.90
N GLU A 364 -11.74 -9.66 -25.82
CA GLU A 364 -10.73 -9.45 -26.86
C GLU A 364 -11.12 -8.29 -27.78
N ARG A 365 -12.35 -8.30 -28.32
CA ARG A 365 -12.89 -7.21 -29.16
C ARG A 365 -12.93 -5.88 -28.40
N ALA A 366 -13.33 -5.89 -27.14
CA ALA A 366 -13.32 -4.72 -26.28
C ALA A 366 -11.90 -4.27 -25.90
N GLY A 367 -10.92 -5.16 -25.99
CA GLY A 367 -9.54 -4.95 -25.54
C GLY A 367 -9.43 -4.76 -24.02
N LEU A 368 -10.29 -5.44 -23.24
CA LEU A 368 -10.31 -5.41 -21.77
C LEU A 368 -9.89 -6.78 -21.21
N PRO A 369 -9.16 -6.83 -20.08
CA PRO A 369 -8.82 -8.08 -19.42
C PRO A 369 -10.00 -8.63 -18.61
N SER A 370 -10.02 -9.94 -18.34
CA SER A 370 -10.88 -10.51 -17.29
C SER A 370 -10.36 -10.11 -15.90
N LEU A 371 -11.19 -10.25 -14.87
CA LEU A 371 -10.73 -10.07 -13.48
C LEU A 371 -9.62 -11.07 -13.15
N ASN A 372 -9.75 -12.32 -13.62
CA ASN A 372 -8.76 -13.35 -13.36
C ASN A 372 -7.41 -13.03 -14.01
N GLU A 373 -7.42 -12.49 -15.24
CA GLU A 373 -6.21 -11.98 -15.91
C GLU A 373 -5.56 -10.86 -15.10
N VAL A 374 -6.35 -9.91 -14.58
CA VAL A 374 -5.84 -8.82 -13.74
C VAL A 374 -5.19 -9.37 -12.46
N ALA A 375 -5.86 -10.30 -11.78
CA ALA A 375 -5.37 -10.92 -10.54
C ALA A 375 -4.07 -11.71 -10.79
N ALA A 376 -4.07 -12.63 -11.75
CA ALA A 376 -2.91 -13.47 -12.04
C ALA A 376 -1.69 -12.66 -12.47
N LYS A 377 -1.89 -11.64 -13.33
CA LYS A 377 -0.82 -10.73 -13.73
C LYS A 377 -0.31 -9.90 -12.55
N ALA A 378 -1.20 -9.41 -11.67
CA ALA A 378 -0.79 -8.63 -10.50
C ALA A 378 0.04 -9.49 -9.54
N VAL A 379 -0.41 -10.72 -9.24
CA VAL A 379 0.32 -11.67 -8.41
C VAL A 379 1.68 -11.96 -9.02
N ALA A 380 1.75 -12.32 -10.32
CA ALA A 380 3.02 -12.58 -11.02
C ALA A 380 4.04 -11.43 -10.89
N MET A 381 3.57 -10.19 -11.07
CA MET A 381 4.43 -9.01 -10.98
C MET A 381 4.95 -8.77 -9.57
N GLU A 382 4.09 -8.90 -8.55
CA GLU A 382 4.52 -8.71 -7.17
C GLU A 382 5.42 -9.87 -6.71
N THR A 383 5.14 -11.11 -7.09
CA THR A 383 6.02 -12.26 -6.86
C THR A 383 7.42 -12.04 -7.44
N TRP A 384 7.51 -11.58 -8.69
CA TRP A 384 8.79 -11.27 -9.31
C TRP A 384 9.54 -10.16 -8.55
N LYS A 385 8.84 -9.10 -8.14
CA LYS A 385 9.45 -8.04 -7.32
C LYS A 385 9.93 -8.55 -5.96
N CYS A 386 9.26 -9.54 -5.36
CA CYS A 386 9.69 -10.13 -4.10
C CYS A 386 10.98 -10.95 -4.24
N PHE A 387 11.17 -11.61 -5.38
CA PHE A 387 12.39 -12.37 -5.64
C PHE A 387 13.58 -11.47 -6.02
N TYR A 388 13.33 -10.44 -6.84
CA TYR A 388 14.35 -9.55 -7.40
C TYR A 388 14.48 -8.21 -6.64
N SER A 389 13.94 -8.10 -5.42
CA SER A 389 14.01 -6.84 -4.68
C SER A 389 15.48 -6.47 -4.39
N SER A 390 15.81 -5.21 -4.66
CA SER A 390 17.17 -4.65 -4.63
C SER A 390 17.76 -4.47 -3.22
N ASP A 391 17.05 -4.90 -2.19
CA ASP A 391 17.43 -4.85 -0.77
C ASP A 391 18.27 -6.07 -0.32
N GLY A 392 18.63 -6.97 -1.24
CA GLY A 392 19.61 -8.02 -1.00
C GLY A 392 20.14 -8.60 -2.29
N GLY A 393 21.45 -8.52 -2.52
CA GLY A 393 22.10 -9.11 -3.68
C GLY A 393 21.75 -10.60 -3.85
N GLY A 394 20.92 -10.92 -4.86
CA GLY A 394 20.75 -12.27 -5.37
C GLY A 394 19.87 -13.24 -4.55
N GLY A 395 18.93 -12.75 -3.74
CA GLY A 395 17.95 -13.56 -3.00
C GLY A 395 17.02 -12.68 -2.16
N ALA A 396 15.76 -13.12 -1.99
CA ALA A 396 14.70 -12.32 -1.37
C ALA A 396 15.11 -11.78 0.02
N ARG A 397 14.96 -10.46 0.23
CA ARG A 397 15.14 -9.78 1.53
C ARG A 397 14.05 -8.75 1.84
N ASN A 398 12.91 -8.81 1.15
CA ASN A 398 11.73 -8.07 1.57
C ASN A 398 10.84 -8.95 2.48
N PRO A 399 10.07 -8.39 3.44
CA PRO A 399 9.37 -9.16 4.47
C PRO A 399 8.41 -10.24 3.95
N ILE A 400 7.79 -10.04 2.79
CA ILE A 400 6.93 -11.06 2.16
C ILE A 400 7.74 -12.08 1.36
N GLY A 401 8.90 -11.70 0.85
CA GLY A 401 9.81 -12.55 0.08
C GLY A 401 10.37 -13.68 0.93
N ASP A 402 10.69 -13.43 2.20
CA ASP A 402 11.10 -14.50 3.14
C ASP A 402 10.00 -15.54 3.35
N PHE A 403 8.73 -15.12 3.33
CA PHE A 403 7.58 -16.00 3.45
C PHE A 403 7.32 -16.81 2.17
N VAL A 404 7.50 -16.18 0.99
CA VAL A 404 7.26 -16.80 -0.32
C VAL A 404 8.44 -17.68 -0.79
N PHE A 405 9.67 -17.25 -0.50
CA PHE A 405 10.93 -17.83 -0.95
C PHE A 405 11.89 -18.07 0.23
N PRO A 406 11.55 -18.98 1.17
CA PRO A 406 12.40 -19.23 2.32
C PRO A 406 13.78 -19.73 1.86
N ILE A 407 14.85 -19.16 2.44
CA ILE A 407 16.22 -19.58 2.16
C ILE A 407 16.40 -21.03 2.66
N PRO A 408 16.80 -21.99 1.80
CA PRO A 408 17.05 -23.35 2.26
C PRO A 408 18.24 -23.38 3.24
N ARG A 409 18.13 -24.16 4.32
CA ARG A 409 19.17 -24.33 5.37
C ARG A 409 20.52 -24.87 4.86
N ARG A 410 20.65 -25.20 3.57
CA ARG A 410 21.89 -25.59 2.90
C ARG A 410 22.11 -24.73 1.65
N PRO A 411 23.35 -24.28 1.38
CA PRO A 411 23.65 -23.51 0.18
C PRO A 411 23.44 -24.38 -1.07
N MET A 412 22.47 -24.02 -1.90
CA MET A 412 22.23 -24.64 -3.21
C MET A 412 22.97 -23.87 -4.31
N ARG A 413 23.65 -24.60 -5.20
CA ARG A 413 24.26 -24.03 -6.41
C ARG A 413 23.16 -23.63 -7.39
N SER A 414 23.05 -22.32 -7.64
CA SER A 414 22.12 -21.63 -8.56
C SER A 414 20.67 -21.50 -8.07
N THR A 415 20.24 -20.27 -7.81
CA THR A 415 18.93 -19.90 -7.25
C THR A 415 17.87 -19.57 -8.30
N THR A 416 18.21 -19.49 -9.59
CA THR A 416 17.35 -18.94 -10.65
C THR A 416 16.38 -19.95 -11.30
N SER A 417 16.43 -21.24 -10.96
CA SER A 417 15.61 -22.28 -11.60
C SER A 417 14.81 -23.17 -10.64
N VAL A 418 14.75 -22.85 -9.35
CA VAL A 418 14.15 -23.73 -8.34
C VAL A 418 12.63 -23.47 -8.23
N ALA A 419 11.85 -24.55 -8.29
CA ALA A 419 10.43 -24.55 -7.96
C ALA A 419 10.27 -24.69 -6.44
N TYR A 420 9.36 -23.93 -5.84
CA TYR A 420 9.14 -23.93 -4.39
C TYR A 420 7.92 -24.80 -4.02
N PRO A 421 7.94 -25.52 -2.89
CA PRO A 421 6.80 -26.32 -2.45
C PRO A 421 5.59 -25.41 -2.17
N LEU A 422 4.39 -25.85 -2.55
CA LEU A 422 3.15 -25.12 -2.24
C LEU A 422 2.93 -25.11 -0.72
N GLY A 423 2.67 -23.92 -0.16
CA GLY A 423 2.27 -23.74 1.23
C GLY A 423 0.85 -24.26 1.51
N ARG A 424 0.46 -24.32 2.80
CA ARG A 424 -0.86 -24.79 3.26
C ARG A 424 -2.03 -24.04 2.59
N GLU A 425 -3.18 -24.72 2.51
CA GLU A 425 -4.39 -24.41 1.73
C GLU A 425 -5.13 -23.07 1.96
N THR A 426 -4.52 -22.06 2.61
CA THR A 426 -5.15 -20.75 2.75
C THR A 426 -4.88 -19.86 1.55
N ALA A 427 -5.95 -19.27 0.99
CA ALA A 427 -5.94 -18.41 -0.20
C ALA A 427 -5.27 -17.05 0.06
N THR A 428 -3.96 -17.09 0.34
CA THR A 428 -3.11 -15.94 0.60
C THR A 428 -2.34 -15.53 -0.64
N PHE A 429 -1.85 -14.29 -0.69
CA PHE A 429 -0.91 -13.85 -1.73
C PHE A 429 0.26 -14.83 -1.85
N ALA A 430 0.82 -15.30 -0.73
CA ALA A 430 1.99 -16.16 -0.74
C ALA A 430 1.78 -17.50 -1.43
N CYS A 431 0.63 -18.14 -1.22
CA CYS A 431 0.29 -19.40 -1.88
C CYS A 431 0.17 -19.20 -3.39
N HIS A 432 -0.57 -18.17 -3.82
CA HIS A 432 -0.70 -17.86 -5.25
C HIS A 432 0.62 -17.41 -5.88
N ALA A 433 1.48 -16.72 -5.13
CA ALA A 433 2.79 -16.31 -5.59
C ALA A 433 3.64 -17.53 -5.96
N ILE A 434 3.67 -18.56 -5.11
CA ILE A 434 4.38 -19.82 -5.40
C ILE A 434 3.78 -20.51 -6.62
N SER A 435 2.44 -20.62 -6.72
CA SER A 435 1.76 -21.22 -7.87
C SER A 435 2.16 -20.55 -9.19
N VAL A 436 2.08 -19.21 -9.24
CA VAL A 436 2.44 -18.41 -10.41
C VAL A 436 3.92 -18.51 -10.74
N TRP A 437 4.78 -18.47 -9.72
CA TRP A 437 6.22 -18.64 -9.87
C TRP A 437 6.56 -19.99 -10.49
N ASN A 438 5.91 -21.06 -10.04
CA ASN A 438 6.12 -22.42 -10.53
C ASN A 438 5.55 -22.64 -11.94
N LEU A 439 4.43 -21.99 -12.27
CA LEU A 439 3.77 -22.10 -13.57
C LEU A 439 4.61 -21.53 -14.73
N SER A 440 5.41 -20.49 -14.50
CA SER A 440 6.11 -19.78 -15.59
C SER A 440 7.62 -19.77 -15.46
N LYS A 441 8.30 -20.59 -16.28
CA LYS A 441 9.77 -20.53 -16.42
C LYS A 441 10.24 -19.15 -16.89
N ALA A 442 9.49 -18.50 -17.78
CA ALA A 442 9.81 -17.18 -18.30
C ALA A 442 9.81 -16.10 -17.22
N LEU A 443 8.91 -16.20 -16.23
CA LEU A 443 8.88 -15.29 -15.08
C LEU A 443 10.13 -15.48 -14.20
N ARG A 444 10.52 -16.74 -13.95
CA ARG A 444 11.72 -17.07 -13.15
C ARG A 444 13.00 -16.56 -13.79
N SER A 445 13.13 -16.73 -15.11
CA SER A 445 14.32 -16.31 -15.87
C SER A 445 14.35 -14.81 -16.20
N ALA A 446 13.30 -14.04 -15.88
CA ALA A 446 13.24 -12.62 -16.20
C ALA A 446 14.19 -11.84 -15.29
N THR A 447 15.24 -11.24 -15.84
CA THR A 447 16.20 -10.41 -15.09
C THR A 447 15.84 -8.92 -15.10
N THR A 448 14.93 -8.50 -15.98
CA THR A 448 14.49 -7.10 -16.09
C THR A 448 13.00 -6.94 -15.82
N LEU A 449 12.60 -5.76 -15.35
CA LEU A 449 11.18 -5.42 -15.15
C LEU A 449 10.37 -5.53 -16.46
N HIS A 450 11.00 -5.25 -17.61
CA HIS A 450 10.35 -5.35 -18.91
C HIS A 450 10.03 -6.82 -19.25
N THR A 451 11.02 -7.71 -19.16
CA THR A 451 10.82 -9.15 -19.41
C THR A 451 9.83 -9.78 -18.43
N ALA A 452 9.85 -9.36 -17.17
CA ALA A 452 8.90 -9.82 -16.16
C ALA A 452 7.47 -9.39 -16.49
N ARG A 453 7.26 -8.14 -16.93
CA ARG A 453 5.94 -7.65 -17.37
C ARG A 453 5.39 -8.43 -18.55
N THR A 454 6.25 -8.85 -19.47
CA THR A 454 5.84 -9.68 -20.62
C THR A 454 5.45 -11.08 -20.16
N ALA A 455 6.24 -11.72 -19.30
CA ALA A 455 5.91 -13.02 -18.73
C ALA A 455 4.60 -12.99 -17.92
N ALA A 456 4.41 -11.98 -17.07
CA ALA A 456 3.19 -11.81 -16.28
C ALA A 456 1.93 -11.60 -17.15
N ARG A 457 2.05 -10.92 -18.29
CA ARG A 457 0.95 -10.79 -19.26
C ARG A 457 0.61 -12.11 -19.92
N ALA A 458 1.62 -12.93 -20.24
CA ALA A 458 1.40 -14.26 -20.81
C ALA A 458 0.63 -15.16 -19.82
N ILE A 459 1.02 -15.16 -18.55
CA ILE A 459 0.32 -15.88 -17.47
C ILE A 459 -1.13 -15.39 -17.35
N GLY A 460 -1.36 -14.07 -17.34
CA GLY A 460 -2.71 -13.53 -17.25
C GLY A 460 -3.62 -13.93 -18.42
N ARG A 461 -3.06 -14.21 -19.60
CA ARG A 461 -3.84 -14.66 -20.77
C ARG A 461 -4.08 -16.16 -20.80
N SER A 462 -3.27 -16.95 -20.09
CA SER A 462 -3.42 -18.40 -20.04
C SER A 462 -4.41 -18.87 -18.98
N VAL A 463 -4.81 -18.00 -18.04
CA VAL A 463 -5.76 -18.38 -16.98
C VAL A 463 -7.21 -18.35 -17.47
N PRO A 464 -8.10 -19.17 -16.87
CA PRO A 464 -9.50 -19.22 -17.26
C PRO A 464 -10.21 -17.88 -16.96
N ILE A 465 -11.25 -17.57 -17.73
CA ILE A 465 -12.03 -16.33 -17.57
C ILE A 465 -12.96 -16.40 -16.35
#